data_AF-A0A431J3K6-F1
#
_entry.id   AF-A0A431J3K6-F1
#
_cell.length_a   1.000
_cell.length_b   1.000
_cell.length_c   1.000
_cell.angle_alpha   90.00
_cell.angle_beta   90.00
_cell.angle_gamma   90.00
#
_symmetry.space_group_name_H-M   'P 1'
#
loop_
_entity.id
_entity.type
_entity.pdbx_description
1 polymer ?
#
loop_
_entity_poly.entity_id
_entity_poly.type
_entity_poly.pdbx_seq_one_letter_code
_entity_poly.pdbx_strand_id
1 'polypeptide(L)'
;NFKDSAYAEFEEVIQMNRKAPRRYVIQSHAKQAQYFNYSKGDTLVFLKTFNTLLEDRENRPFLDVLNYQMGLFYDKSNNNLQSKKYYNKSIKANSNDRYLIASNYRNLGEIFFKEAKYKVAGKYYDSTLVNLKERTREYRKIKKKKDNLEDVIKYELIAQQNDSILNVVSMNEVDRVAFYKDYISKLKNEDELKAKKEAEKAKKEANILANNNSNSGLINPNTKGKEIKIVNPNGDSMMPPGMMDDNSSFYFYNPVAVEFGKKDFQKRWGNRMLKDNWRWSSDKVNNNNTNDDDQKDVDKNKVSDSISSDLKPEYTVEFYLNKIPTDRKLIDSLAKDRNFAYYQLGLIYKEKFKEYELAASRLEQLLKNTPEERLVLPAMYNLYKIYQQISPIKAADMKQQILSQYPDSRYAQILNNPEVEITDNDNPEIVFNTLYKKFENNQLREVFEEVDEAIFKFAGEESLPKFEMLKAKILGRLKGVEDYKVALNFVALTYPNTQEGKQAEKMVQTELPLIEALNFGLQQPTGYKIIFPKIYPYGKEVKNLTDKIARYIKDTNAVALKSSEDIYTATDNIVVIHGFDNKDAAISALAVLQLHKNYKVTDKVYIISTEDYKIVQIKKKLNEWILLNK
;
A
#
# COMPACT_ATOMS: atom_id res chain seq x y z
N ASN A 1 -36.95 -0.07 -25.56
CA ASN A 1 -36.49 -1.38 -26.04
C ASN A 1 -36.56 -1.39 -27.56
N PHE A 2 -35.44 -1.10 -28.23
CA PHE A 2 -35.30 -1.10 -29.70
C PHE A 2 -33.96 -1.76 -30.08
N LYS A 3 -33.56 -2.82 -29.37
CA LYS A 3 -32.26 -3.49 -29.60
C LYS A 3 -32.19 -4.08 -31.01
N ASP A 4 -33.30 -4.65 -31.47
CA ASP A 4 -33.40 -5.26 -32.79
C ASP A 4 -33.44 -4.19 -33.90
N SER A 5 -34.10 -3.06 -33.65
CA SER A 5 -34.10 -1.92 -34.60
C SER A 5 -32.71 -1.31 -34.74
N ALA A 6 -31.97 -1.10 -33.65
CA ALA A 6 -30.61 -0.58 -33.72
C ALA A 6 -29.65 -1.55 -34.44
N TYR A 7 -29.82 -2.85 -34.23
CA TYR A 7 -29.01 -3.87 -34.91
C TYR A 7 -29.21 -3.83 -36.43
N ALA A 8 -30.47 -3.69 -36.89
CA ALA A 8 -30.83 -3.59 -38.30
C ALA A 8 -30.20 -2.36 -38.97
N GLU A 9 -30.24 -1.18 -38.33
CA GLU A 9 -29.62 0.05 -38.85
C GLU A 9 -28.10 -0.10 -39.01
N PHE A 10 -27.42 -0.75 -38.06
CA PHE A 10 -25.98 -1.02 -38.21
C PHE A 10 -25.69 -2.02 -39.32
N GLU A 11 -26.57 -3.00 -39.53
CA GLU A 11 -26.46 -3.99 -40.60
C GLU A 11 -26.56 -3.31 -41.97
N GLU A 12 -27.49 -2.36 -42.16
CA GLU A 12 -27.59 -1.60 -43.41
C GLU A 12 -26.28 -0.86 -43.74
N VAL A 13 -25.67 -0.20 -42.74
CA VAL A 13 -24.38 0.49 -42.93
C VAL A 13 -23.25 -0.49 -43.27
N ILE A 14 -23.26 -1.70 -42.71
CA ILE A 14 -22.28 -2.75 -43.02
C ILE A 14 -22.46 -3.21 -44.47
N GLN A 15 -23.69 -3.42 -44.92
CA GLN A 15 -24.01 -3.86 -46.27
C GLN A 15 -23.65 -2.85 -47.36
N MET A 16 -23.54 -1.55 -47.00
CA MET A 16 -23.01 -0.53 -47.90
C MET A 16 -21.55 -0.79 -48.32
N ASN A 17 -20.78 -1.61 -47.59
CA ASN A 17 -19.41 -2.01 -47.93
C ASN A 17 -18.54 -0.79 -48.29
N ARG A 18 -18.04 -0.72 -49.55
CA ARG A 18 -17.19 0.38 -50.05
C ARG A 18 -17.96 1.67 -50.36
N LYS A 19 -19.30 1.66 -50.32
CA LYS A 19 -20.13 2.86 -50.52
C LYS A 19 -20.15 3.78 -49.30
N ALA A 20 -19.82 3.26 -48.11
CA ALA A 20 -19.69 4.03 -46.88
C ALA A 20 -18.21 4.18 -46.47
N PRO A 21 -17.81 5.30 -45.83
CA PRO A 21 -16.47 5.42 -45.29
C PRO A 21 -16.16 4.30 -44.29
N ARG A 22 -14.99 3.67 -44.43
CA ARG A 22 -14.62 2.45 -43.68
C ARG A 22 -14.75 2.59 -42.16
N ARG A 23 -14.50 3.78 -41.61
CA ARG A 23 -14.69 4.08 -40.18
C ARG A 23 -16.10 3.78 -39.71
N TYR A 24 -17.12 4.12 -40.49
CA TYR A 24 -18.52 3.88 -40.13
C TYR A 24 -18.85 2.39 -40.18
N VAL A 25 -18.40 1.67 -41.22
CA VAL A 25 -18.57 0.21 -41.33
C VAL A 25 -17.99 -0.51 -40.12
N ILE A 26 -16.75 -0.17 -39.73
CA ILE A 26 -16.10 -0.81 -38.57
C ILE A 26 -16.78 -0.45 -37.24
N GLN A 27 -17.20 0.81 -37.09
CA GLN A 27 -17.96 1.20 -35.90
C GLN A 27 -19.32 0.52 -35.84
N SER A 28 -20.00 0.30 -36.97
CA SER A 28 -21.26 -0.46 -37.04
C SER A 28 -21.05 -1.92 -36.61
N HIS A 29 -20.01 -2.60 -37.11
CA HIS A 29 -19.64 -3.95 -36.62
C HIS A 29 -19.36 -3.95 -35.11
N ALA A 30 -18.65 -2.94 -34.61
CA ALA A 30 -18.35 -2.81 -33.20
C ALA A 30 -19.60 -2.57 -32.35
N LYS A 31 -20.59 -1.83 -32.87
CA LYS A 31 -21.87 -1.61 -32.20
C LYS A 31 -22.76 -2.85 -32.23
N GLN A 32 -22.84 -3.57 -33.35
CA GLN A 32 -23.53 -4.86 -33.40
C GLN A 32 -22.95 -5.85 -32.39
N ALA A 33 -21.62 -5.91 -32.25
CA ALA A 33 -20.96 -6.77 -31.27
C ALA A 33 -21.41 -6.50 -29.81
N GLN A 34 -21.78 -5.26 -29.47
CA GLN A 34 -22.30 -4.92 -28.14
C GLN A 34 -23.68 -5.52 -27.86
N TYR A 35 -24.43 -5.88 -28.90
CA TYR A 35 -25.73 -6.53 -28.80
C TYR A 35 -25.67 -8.06 -28.93
N PHE A 36 -24.46 -8.63 -29.07
CA PHE A 36 -24.29 -10.08 -29.17
C PHE A 36 -24.89 -10.80 -27.95
N ASN A 37 -25.71 -11.81 -28.21
CA ASN A 37 -26.33 -12.61 -27.17
C ASN A 37 -25.38 -13.75 -26.75
N TYR A 38 -24.71 -13.62 -25.62
CA TYR A 38 -23.74 -14.62 -25.14
C TYR A 38 -24.35 -15.97 -24.75
N SER A 39 -25.68 -16.06 -24.56
CA SER A 39 -26.35 -17.31 -24.16
C SER A 39 -26.93 -18.09 -25.35
N LYS A 40 -27.34 -17.40 -26.42
CA LYS A 40 -28.02 -18.01 -27.58
C LYS A 40 -27.38 -17.69 -28.93
N GLY A 41 -26.41 -16.78 -28.97
CA GLY A 41 -25.77 -16.31 -30.18
C GLY A 41 -24.73 -17.29 -30.70
N ASP A 42 -24.57 -17.31 -32.03
CA ASP A 42 -23.56 -18.15 -32.68
C ASP A 42 -22.16 -17.52 -32.53
N THR A 43 -21.40 -18.08 -31.60
CA THR A 43 -20.02 -17.65 -31.31
C THR A 43 -19.06 -17.92 -32.47
N LEU A 44 -19.32 -18.93 -33.29
CA LEU A 44 -18.47 -19.31 -34.42
C LEU A 44 -18.65 -18.29 -35.56
N VAL A 45 -19.88 -17.85 -35.81
CA VAL A 45 -20.17 -16.74 -36.74
C VAL A 45 -19.51 -15.45 -36.26
N PHE A 46 -19.63 -15.10 -34.98
CA PHE A 46 -18.96 -13.90 -34.43
C PHE A 46 -17.44 -13.94 -34.67
N LEU A 47 -16.79 -15.05 -34.30
CA LEU A 47 -15.35 -15.21 -34.44
C LEU A 47 -14.91 -15.19 -35.90
N LYS A 48 -15.66 -15.86 -36.79
CA LYS A 48 -15.38 -15.83 -38.23
C LYS A 48 -15.42 -14.41 -38.77
N THR A 49 -16.48 -13.65 -38.46
CA THR A 49 -16.64 -12.25 -38.90
C THR A 49 -15.54 -11.35 -38.36
N PHE A 50 -15.19 -11.43 -37.07
CA PHE A 50 -14.14 -10.56 -36.52
C PHE A 50 -12.72 -10.97 -36.97
N ASN A 51 -12.46 -12.26 -37.21
CA ASN A 51 -11.18 -12.69 -37.76
C ASN A 51 -10.99 -12.21 -39.20
N THR A 52 -12.02 -12.30 -40.05
CA THR A 52 -11.93 -11.76 -41.42
C THR A 52 -11.72 -10.25 -41.41
N LEU A 53 -12.40 -9.51 -40.51
CA LEU A 53 -12.17 -8.07 -40.34
C LEU A 53 -10.75 -7.76 -39.84
N LEU A 54 -10.16 -8.59 -38.97
CA LEU A 54 -8.80 -8.38 -38.46
C LEU A 54 -7.71 -8.70 -39.52
N GLU A 55 -7.97 -9.63 -40.43
CA GLU A 55 -7.05 -10.02 -41.51
C GLU A 55 -7.05 -9.01 -42.67
N ASP A 56 -8.15 -8.28 -42.87
CA ASP A 56 -8.28 -7.29 -43.93
C ASP A 56 -7.28 -6.14 -43.75
N ARG A 57 -6.48 -5.91 -44.80
CA ARG A 57 -5.46 -4.84 -44.83
C ARG A 57 -6.08 -3.45 -44.77
N GLU A 58 -7.30 -3.26 -45.30
CA GLU A 58 -8.02 -1.98 -45.24
C GLU A 58 -8.38 -1.60 -43.79
N ASN A 59 -8.46 -2.58 -42.89
CA ASN A 59 -8.83 -2.38 -41.49
C ASN A 59 -7.68 -2.07 -40.54
N ARG A 60 -6.43 -2.03 -41.04
CA ARG A 60 -5.24 -1.73 -40.22
C ARG A 60 -5.39 -0.47 -39.34
N PRO A 61 -5.98 0.64 -39.82
CA PRO A 61 -6.20 1.84 -39.00
C PRO A 61 -7.22 1.67 -37.87
N PHE A 62 -8.04 0.62 -37.89
CA PHE A 62 -9.15 0.38 -36.95
C PHE A 62 -8.96 -0.89 -36.09
N LEU A 63 -7.72 -1.40 -36.05
CA LEU A 63 -7.38 -2.59 -35.25
C LEU A 63 -7.60 -2.36 -33.76
N ASP A 64 -7.48 -1.13 -33.28
CA ASP A 64 -7.82 -0.74 -31.92
C ASP A 64 -9.25 -1.15 -31.56
N VAL A 65 -10.23 -0.75 -32.37
CA VAL A 65 -11.66 -1.02 -32.16
C VAL A 65 -11.95 -2.51 -32.29
N LEU A 66 -11.44 -3.15 -33.35
CA LEU A 66 -11.70 -4.58 -33.60
C LEU A 66 -11.11 -5.47 -32.50
N ASN A 67 -9.85 -5.23 -32.09
CA ASN A 67 -9.24 -6.00 -31.00
C ASN A 67 -9.93 -5.72 -29.66
N TYR A 68 -10.44 -4.51 -29.41
CA TYR A 68 -11.21 -4.24 -28.21
C TYR A 68 -12.51 -5.06 -28.14
N GLN A 69 -13.25 -5.16 -29.25
CA GLN A 69 -14.46 -6.00 -29.30
C GLN A 69 -14.16 -7.48 -29.10
N MET A 70 -13.07 -7.99 -29.69
CA MET A 70 -12.60 -9.36 -29.42
C MET A 70 -12.24 -9.55 -27.94
N GLY A 71 -11.58 -8.56 -27.34
CA GLY A 71 -11.27 -8.56 -25.91
C GLY A 71 -12.52 -8.63 -25.05
N LEU A 72 -13.53 -7.82 -25.35
CA LEU A 72 -14.84 -7.81 -24.69
C LEU A 72 -15.57 -9.13 -24.86
N PHE A 73 -15.57 -9.70 -26.05
CA PHE A 73 -16.20 -10.98 -26.33
C PHE A 73 -15.62 -12.07 -25.43
N TYR A 74 -14.29 -12.21 -25.40
CA TYR A 74 -13.65 -13.20 -24.54
C TYR A 74 -13.81 -12.91 -23.05
N ASP A 75 -13.86 -11.65 -22.63
CA ASP A 75 -14.12 -11.24 -21.24
C ASP A 75 -15.50 -11.75 -20.80
N LYS A 76 -16.52 -11.51 -21.62
CA LYS A 76 -17.90 -11.94 -21.37
C LYS A 76 -18.08 -13.46 -21.47
N SER A 77 -17.25 -14.14 -22.24
CA SER A 77 -17.16 -15.61 -22.28
C SER A 77 -16.29 -16.21 -21.17
N ASN A 78 -15.85 -15.42 -20.18
CA ASN A 78 -14.99 -15.85 -19.07
C ASN A 78 -13.61 -16.42 -19.51
N ASN A 79 -13.14 -16.08 -20.72
CA ASN A 79 -11.81 -16.43 -21.21
C ASN A 79 -10.83 -15.27 -20.97
N ASN A 80 -10.40 -15.13 -19.72
CA ASN A 80 -9.51 -14.04 -19.29
C ASN A 80 -8.18 -14.03 -20.07
N LEU A 81 -7.63 -15.19 -20.45
CA LEU A 81 -6.36 -15.28 -21.17
C LEU A 81 -6.44 -14.58 -22.54
N GLN A 82 -7.45 -14.95 -23.35
CA GLN A 82 -7.63 -14.34 -24.67
C GLN A 82 -8.08 -12.88 -24.54
N SER A 83 -8.96 -12.58 -23.58
CA SER A 83 -9.39 -11.21 -23.33
C SER A 83 -8.21 -10.27 -23.07
N LYS A 84 -7.32 -10.65 -22.12
CA LYS A 84 -6.09 -9.89 -21.82
C LYS A 84 -5.21 -9.72 -23.07
N LYS A 85 -5.08 -10.76 -23.89
CA LYS A 85 -4.29 -10.71 -25.14
C LYS A 85 -4.86 -9.67 -26.11
N TYR A 86 -6.17 -9.69 -26.34
CA TYR A 86 -6.83 -8.80 -27.30
C TYR A 86 -6.91 -7.34 -26.81
N TYR A 87 -7.16 -7.10 -25.52
CA TYR A 87 -7.05 -5.73 -24.98
C TYR A 87 -5.63 -5.15 -25.13
N ASN A 88 -4.59 -5.95 -24.85
CA ASN A 88 -3.21 -5.51 -25.09
C ASN A 88 -2.91 -5.27 -26.57
N LYS A 89 -3.50 -6.05 -27.50
CA LYS A 89 -3.40 -5.78 -28.95
C LYS A 89 -4.08 -4.46 -29.32
N SER A 90 -5.26 -4.17 -28.75
CA SER A 90 -5.97 -2.91 -28.96
C SER A 90 -5.15 -1.71 -28.49
N ILE A 91 -4.56 -1.77 -27.29
CA ILE A 91 -3.68 -0.72 -26.77
C ILE A 91 -2.47 -0.47 -27.70
N LYS A 92 -1.84 -1.55 -28.19
CA LYS A 92 -0.68 -1.46 -29.11
C LYS A 92 -1.01 -0.83 -30.46
N ALA A 93 -2.29 -0.78 -30.84
CA ALA A 93 -2.70 -0.11 -32.07
C ALA A 93 -2.69 1.42 -31.96
N ASN A 94 -2.38 1.99 -30.78
CA ASN A 94 -2.17 3.43 -30.55
C ASN A 94 -3.33 4.31 -31.03
N SER A 95 -4.54 4.02 -30.54
CA SER A 95 -5.74 4.79 -30.87
C SER A 95 -5.62 6.26 -30.47
N ASN A 96 -6.24 7.15 -31.25
CA ASN A 96 -6.48 8.53 -30.83
C ASN A 96 -7.69 8.65 -29.87
N ASP A 97 -8.50 7.60 -29.74
CA ASP A 97 -9.63 7.57 -28.81
C ASP A 97 -9.14 7.24 -27.39
N ARG A 98 -8.94 8.30 -26.60
CA ARG A 98 -8.55 8.17 -25.19
C ARG A 98 -9.56 7.36 -24.37
N TYR A 99 -10.85 7.40 -24.70
CA TYR A 99 -11.86 6.62 -23.97
C TYR A 99 -11.74 5.13 -24.28
N LEU A 100 -11.43 4.76 -25.52
CA LEU A 100 -11.14 3.37 -25.89
C LEU A 100 -9.90 2.85 -25.16
N ILE A 101 -8.83 3.65 -25.09
CA ILE A 101 -7.62 3.32 -24.33
C ILE A 101 -7.96 3.13 -22.84
N ALA A 102 -8.68 4.07 -22.24
CA ALA A 102 -9.14 3.98 -20.86
C ALA A 102 -9.99 2.71 -20.63
N SER A 103 -10.89 2.38 -21.57
CA SER A 103 -11.75 1.18 -21.48
C SER A 103 -10.95 -0.12 -21.51
N ASN A 104 -9.91 -0.20 -22.36
CA ASN A 104 -9.01 -1.35 -22.38
C ASN A 104 -8.27 -1.52 -21.04
N TYR A 105 -7.67 -0.45 -20.51
CA TYR A 105 -6.99 -0.50 -19.22
C TYR A 105 -7.94 -0.81 -18.08
N ARG A 106 -9.15 -0.24 -18.09
CA ARG A 106 -10.19 -0.53 -17.10
C ARG A 106 -10.53 -2.01 -17.09
N ASN A 107 -10.83 -2.59 -18.25
CA ASN A 107 -11.22 -4.00 -18.34
C ASN A 107 -10.07 -4.94 -17.94
N LEU A 108 -8.82 -4.61 -18.31
CA LEU A 108 -7.63 -5.32 -17.80
C LEU A 108 -7.55 -5.24 -16.27
N GLY A 109 -7.75 -4.04 -15.70
CA GLY A 109 -7.79 -3.82 -14.26
C GLY A 109 -8.84 -4.68 -13.55
N GLU A 110 -10.06 -4.74 -14.09
CA GLU A 110 -11.15 -5.57 -13.55
C GLU A 110 -10.84 -7.07 -13.63
N ILE A 111 -10.22 -7.54 -14.72
CA ILE A 111 -9.80 -8.95 -14.83
C ILE A 111 -8.75 -9.28 -13.76
N PHE A 112 -7.71 -8.46 -13.64
CA PHE A 112 -6.67 -8.69 -12.63
C PHE A 112 -7.21 -8.55 -11.20
N PHE A 113 -8.19 -7.69 -10.98
CA PHE A 113 -8.87 -7.55 -9.70
C PHE A 113 -9.63 -8.83 -9.32
N LYS A 114 -10.41 -9.41 -10.25
CA LYS A 114 -11.11 -10.68 -10.04
C LYS A 114 -10.15 -11.86 -9.83
N GLU A 115 -8.96 -11.81 -10.43
CA GLU A 115 -7.88 -12.80 -10.20
C GLU A 115 -7.11 -12.55 -8.89
N ALA A 116 -7.56 -11.64 -8.01
CA ALA A 116 -6.89 -11.22 -6.77
C ALA A 116 -5.45 -10.68 -6.99
N LYS A 117 -5.10 -10.24 -8.20
CA LYS A 117 -3.80 -9.66 -8.56
C LYS A 117 -3.81 -8.14 -8.38
N TYR A 118 -4.05 -7.71 -7.14
CA TYR A 118 -4.30 -6.32 -6.77
C TYR A 118 -3.21 -5.32 -7.19
N LYS A 119 -1.93 -5.69 -7.06
CA LYS A 119 -0.79 -4.87 -7.52
C LYS A 119 -0.84 -4.58 -9.01
N VAL A 120 -1.22 -5.57 -9.82
CA VAL A 120 -1.31 -5.42 -11.27
C VAL A 120 -2.57 -4.65 -11.64
N ALA A 121 -3.69 -4.94 -10.97
CA ALA A 121 -4.94 -4.21 -11.14
C ALA A 121 -4.77 -2.70 -10.85
N GLY A 122 -4.08 -2.34 -9.77
CA GLY A 122 -3.78 -0.95 -9.41
C GLY A 122 -3.08 -0.19 -10.53
N LYS A 123 -2.02 -0.77 -11.12
CA LYS A 123 -1.30 -0.17 -12.26
C LYS A 123 -2.20 0.09 -13.47
N TYR A 124 -3.13 -0.82 -13.74
CA TYR A 124 -4.09 -0.65 -14.83
C TYR A 124 -5.15 0.40 -14.51
N TYR A 125 -5.59 0.53 -13.25
CA TYR A 125 -6.46 1.63 -12.84
C TYR A 125 -5.75 2.98 -12.92
N ASP A 126 -4.47 3.08 -12.54
CA ASP A 126 -3.68 4.31 -12.74
C ASP A 126 -3.65 4.71 -14.22
N SER A 127 -3.33 3.75 -15.09
CA SER A 127 -3.32 3.95 -16.55
C SER A 127 -4.72 4.34 -17.09
N THR A 128 -5.79 3.80 -16.49
CA THR A 128 -7.17 4.16 -16.82
C THR A 128 -7.46 5.62 -16.48
N LEU A 129 -7.09 6.06 -15.27
CA LEU A 129 -7.36 7.41 -14.77
C LEU A 129 -6.61 8.49 -15.56
N VAL A 130 -5.39 8.20 -16.04
CA VAL A 130 -4.64 9.12 -16.93
C VAL A 130 -5.39 9.38 -18.26
N ASN A 131 -6.13 8.39 -18.75
CA ASN A 131 -6.83 8.48 -20.04
C ASN A 131 -8.31 8.91 -19.92
N LEU A 132 -8.87 8.92 -18.71
CA LEU A 132 -10.28 9.20 -18.47
C LEU A 132 -10.51 10.65 -18.00
N LYS A 133 -11.66 11.24 -18.34
CA LYS A 133 -12.01 12.61 -17.92
C LYS A 133 -12.32 12.67 -16.42
N GLU A 134 -11.60 13.52 -15.68
CA GLU A 134 -11.62 13.58 -14.19
C GLU A 134 -12.99 13.84 -13.56
N ARG A 135 -13.83 14.68 -14.19
CA ARG A 135 -15.12 15.10 -13.61
C ARG A 135 -16.28 14.15 -13.87
N THR A 136 -16.00 12.93 -14.35
CA THR A 136 -17.04 11.94 -14.66
C THR A 136 -17.38 11.05 -13.46
N ARG A 137 -18.61 10.53 -13.42
CA ARG A 137 -19.02 9.52 -12.42
C ARG A 137 -18.15 8.27 -12.50
N GLU A 138 -17.74 7.87 -13.71
CA GLU A 138 -16.86 6.73 -13.96
C GLU A 138 -15.48 6.94 -13.34
N TYR A 139 -14.87 8.11 -13.55
CA TYR A 139 -13.57 8.45 -12.96
C TYR A 139 -13.59 8.33 -11.44
N ARG A 140 -14.60 8.89 -10.76
CA ARG A 140 -14.73 8.80 -9.30
C ARG A 140 -14.84 7.35 -8.82
N LYS A 141 -15.55 6.49 -9.56
CA LYS A 141 -15.68 5.06 -9.23
C LYS A 141 -14.35 4.32 -9.34
N ILE A 142 -13.61 4.52 -10.43
CA ILE A 142 -12.31 3.88 -10.64
C ILE A 142 -11.27 4.42 -9.66
N LYS A 143 -11.27 5.73 -9.41
CA LYS A 143 -10.41 6.36 -8.40
C LYS A 143 -10.64 5.74 -7.02
N LYS A 144 -11.90 5.62 -6.58
CA LYS A 144 -12.23 4.96 -5.30
C LYS A 144 -11.74 3.51 -5.26
N LYS A 145 -11.87 2.74 -6.35
CA LYS A 145 -11.31 1.37 -6.43
C LYS A 145 -9.78 1.37 -6.31
N LYS A 146 -9.08 2.27 -7.00
CA LYS A 146 -7.62 2.41 -6.93
C LYS A 146 -7.17 2.79 -5.52
N ASP A 147 -7.80 3.79 -4.92
CA ASP A 147 -7.45 4.28 -3.59
C ASP A 147 -7.66 3.17 -2.54
N ASN A 148 -8.70 2.35 -2.70
CA ASN A 148 -8.93 1.18 -1.85
C ASN A 148 -7.85 0.09 -1.99
N LEU A 149 -7.18 -0.01 -3.15
CA LEU A 149 -6.10 -0.96 -3.38
C LEU A 149 -4.75 -0.50 -2.82
N GLU A 150 -4.58 0.79 -2.55
CA GLU A 150 -3.30 1.34 -2.11
C GLU A 150 -2.80 0.69 -0.81
N ASP A 151 -3.69 0.57 0.18
CA ASP A 151 -3.40 -0.12 1.44
C ASP A 151 -3.08 -1.61 1.22
N VAL A 152 -3.84 -2.30 0.36
CA VAL A 152 -3.60 -3.72 0.04
C VAL A 152 -2.22 -3.89 -0.58
N ILE A 153 -1.88 -3.06 -1.56
CA ILE A 153 -0.61 -3.13 -2.27
C ILE A 153 0.53 -2.85 -1.30
N LYS A 154 0.40 -1.85 -0.43
CA LYS A 154 1.38 -1.54 0.61
C LYS A 154 1.63 -2.75 1.50
N TYR A 155 0.58 -3.33 2.10
CA TYR A 155 0.74 -4.44 3.04
C TYR A 155 1.14 -5.76 2.36
N GLU A 156 0.67 -6.05 1.14
CA GLU A 156 1.14 -7.20 0.35
C GLU A 156 2.64 -7.08 0.05
N LEU A 157 3.14 -5.88 -0.28
CA LEU A 157 4.57 -5.67 -0.50
C LEU A 157 5.37 -5.90 0.77
N ILE A 158 4.94 -5.34 1.91
CA ILE A 158 5.60 -5.54 3.21
C ILE A 158 5.63 -7.03 3.57
N ALA A 159 4.48 -7.71 3.48
CA ALA A 159 4.38 -9.14 3.79
C ALA A 159 5.29 -9.96 2.87
N GLN A 160 5.23 -9.75 1.55
CA GLN A 160 6.02 -10.49 0.57
C GLN A 160 7.53 -10.27 0.76
N GLN A 161 7.96 -9.02 0.98
CA GLN A 161 9.37 -8.69 1.20
C GLN A 161 9.88 -9.31 2.49
N ASN A 162 9.16 -9.11 3.59
CA ASN A 162 9.61 -9.59 4.89
C ASN A 162 9.54 -11.11 4.97
N ASP A 163 8.55 -11.77 4.37
CA ASP A 163 8.53 -13.24 4.26
C ASP A 163 9.72 -13.76 3.48
N SER A 164 10.08 -13.11 2.37
CA SER A 164 11.23 -13.52 1.57
C SER A 164 12.53 -13.40 2.37
N ILE A 165 12.70 -12.30 3.11
CA ILE A 165 13.88 -12.08 3.95
C ILE A 165 13.92 -13.09 5.10
N LEU A 166 12.82 -13.24 5.84
CA LEU A 166 12.74 -14.13 7.01
C LEU A 166 12.90 -15.61 6.62
N ASN A 167 12.39 -16.00 5.44
CA ASN A 167 12.58 -17.35 4.90
C ASN A 167 14.04 -17.63 4.58
N VAL A 168 14.78 -16.66 4.02
CA VAL A 168 16.22 -16.84 3.78
C VAL A 168 16.99 -16.85 5.09
N VAL A 169 16.61 -16.01 6.06
CA VAL A 169 17.24 -15.98 7.39
C VAL A 169 17.06 -17.31 8.14
N SER A 170 15.90 -17.97 8.00
CA SER A 170 15.62 -19.26 8.67
C SER A 170 16.27 -20.47 8.00
N MET A 171 16.78 -20.35 6.77
CA MET A 171 17.51 -21.43 6.08
C MET A 171 18.89 -21.68 6.73
N ASN A 172 19.35 -22.93 6.70
CA ASN A 172 20.74 -23.25 7.03
C ASN A 172 21.70 -22.75 5.94
N GLU A 173 23.01 -22.75 6.21
CA GLU A 173 24.02 -22.22 5.28
C GLU A 173 24.01 -22.90 3.91
N VAL A 174 23.83 -24.21 3.87
CA VAL A 174 23.83 -25.01 2.63
C VAL A 174 22.63 -24.61 1.76
N ASP A 175 21.45 -24.52 2.36
CA ASP A 175 20.21 -24.14 1.70
C ASP A 175 20.24 -22.70 1.21
N ARG A 176 20.82 -21.77 1.99
CA ARG A 176 21.01 -20.38 1.55
C ARG A 176 21.89 -20.27 0.30
N VAL A 177 23.01 -21.00 0.28
CA VAL A 177 23.92 -21.02 -0.88
C VAL A 177 23.21 -21.61 -2.10
N ALA A 178 22.46 -22.71 -1.93
CA ALA A 178 21.70 -23.32 -3.00
C ALA A 178 20.62 -22.38 -3.56
N PHE A 179 19.87 -21.70 -2.68
CA PHE A 179 18.85 -20.71 -3.04
C PHE A 179 19.42 -19.59 -3.93
N TYR A 180 20.54 -18.98 -3.53
CA TYR A 180 21.15 -17.91 -4.33
C TYR A 180 21.81 -18.42 -5.61
N LYS A 181 22.35 -19.65 -5.65
CA LYS A 181 22.82 -20.26 -6.91
C LYS A 181 21.68 -20.41 -7.92
N ASP A 182 20.53 -20.90 -7.50
CA ASP A 182 19.34 -21.00 -8.37
C ASP A 182 18.85 -19.62 -8.82
N TYR A 183 18.80 -18.65 -7.90
CA TYR A 183 18.45 -17.26 -8.23
C TYR A 183 19.39 -16.63 -9.26
N ILE A 184 20.71 -16.80 -9.10
CA ILE A 184 21.72 -16.28 -10.03
C ILE A 184 21.58 -16.96 -11.41
N SER A 185 21.30 -18.25 -11.45
CA SER A 185 21.04 -18.96 -12.71
C SER A 185 19.84 -18.36 -13.46
N LYS A 186 18.75 -18.09 -12.73
CA LYS A 186 17.57 -17.42 -13.29
C LYS A 186 17.89 -16.00 -13.75
N LEU A 187 18.64 -15.23 -12.96
CA LEU A 187 19.05 -13.86 -13.29
C LEU A 187 19.89 -13.80 -14.58
N LYS A 188 20.88 -14.71 -14.72
CA LYS A 188 21.69 -14.82 -15.94
C LYS A 188 20.84 -15.11 -17.17
N ASN A 189 19.90 -16.07 -17.05
CA ASN A 189 18.98 -16.41 -18.14
C ASN A 189 18.05 -15.24 -18.51
N GLU A 190 17.54 -14.50 -17.52
CA GLU A 190 16.70 -13.34 -17.77
C GLU A 190 17.45 -12.20 -18.47
N ASP A 191 18.68 -11.92 -18.05
CA ASP A 191 19.53 -10.90 -18.65
C ASP A 191 19.92 -11.26 -20.09
N GLU A 192 20.23 -12.53 -20.36
CA GLU A 192 20.48 -13.01 -21.72
C GLU A 192 19.23 -12.85 -22.61
N LEU A 193 18.04 -13.15 -22.08
CA LEU A 193 16.79 -13.01 -22.82
C LEU A 193 16.44 -11.55 -23.10
N LYS A 194 16.69 -10.65 -22.13
CA LYS A 194 16.55 -9.19 -22.34
C LYS A 194 17.52 -8.69 -23.41
N ALA A 195 18.79 -9.06 -23.32
CA ALA A 195 19.81 -8.70 -24.31
C ALA A 195 19.43 -9.19 -25.72
N LYS A 196 18.91 -10.42 -25.85
CA LYS A 196 18.40 -10.94 -27.13
C LYS A 196 17.23 -10.11 -27.67
N LYS A 197 16.25 -9.77 -26.83
CA LYS A 197 15.09 -8.94 -27.22
C LYS A 197 15.50 -7.53 -27.63
N GLU A 198 16.43 -6.92 -26.91
CA GLU A 198 16.96 -5.59 -27.23
C GLU A 198 17.75 -5.61 -28.53
N ALA A 199 18.60 -6.63 -28.74
CA ALA A 199 19.29 -6.82 -30.00
C ALA A 199 18.32 -7.04 -31.18
N GLU A 200 17.22 -7.77 -31.00
CA GLU A 200 16.18 -7.92 -32.02
C GLU A 200 15.43 -6.61 -32.31
N LYS A 201 15.10 -5.83 -31.28
CA LYS A 201 14.48 -4.51 -31.45
C LYS A 201 15.41 -3.57 -32.21
N ALA A 202 16.67 -3.49 -31.79
CA ALA A 202 17.69 -2.68 -32.46
C ALA A 202 17.88 -3.09 -33.93
N LYS A 203 17.88 -4.41 -34.23
CA LYS A 203 17.90 -4.91 -35.62
C LYS A 203 16.66 -4.47 -36.40
N LYS A 204 15.47 -4.54 -35.82
CA LYS A 204 14.22 -4.10 -36.46
C LYS A 204 14.23 -2.59 -36.72
N GLU A 205 14.66 -1.80 -35.75
CA GLU A 205 14.79 -0.34 -35.87
C GLU A 205 15.83 0.04 -36.93
N ALA A 206 16.99 -0.61 -36.94
CA ALA A 206 18.02 -0.42 -37.96
C ALA A 206 17.52 -0.78 -39.38
N ASN A 207 16.75 -1.87 -39.52
CA ASN A 207 16.15 -2.24 -40.80
C ASN A 207 15.07 -1.24 -41.26
N ILE A 208 14.30 -0.66 -40.34
CA ILE A 208 13.31 0.39 -40.66
C ILE A 208 14.02 1.68 -41.11
N LEU A 209 15.10 2.07 -40.41
CA LEU A 209 15.91 3.23 -40.77
C LEU A 209 16.62 3.04 -42.14
N ALA A 210 17.13 1.84 -42.41
CA ALA A 210 17.74 1.50 -43.69
C ALA A 210 16.74 1.50 -44.86
N ASN A 211 15.49 1.06 -44.63
CA ASN A 211 14.44 1.09 -45.66
C ASN A 211 13.93 2.51 -45.94
N ASN A 212 13.89 3.39 -44.93
CA ASN A 212 13.47 4.79 -45.14
C ASN A 212 14.50 5.62 -45.93
N ASN A 213 15.79 5.26 -45.87
CA ASN A 213 16.83 5.88 -46.72
C ASN A 213 16.87 5.33 -48.15
N SER A 214 16.16 4.24 -48.46
CA SER A 214 16.13 3.63 -49.80
C SER A 214 15.11 4.29 -50.75
N ASN A 215 14.42 5.36 -50.32
CA ASN A 215 13.47 6.12 -51.16
C ASN A 215 14.09 7.40 -51.78
N SER A 216 15.42 7.51 -51.77
CA SER A 216 16.16 8.46 -52.62
C SER A 216 17.00 7.66 -53.63
N GLY A 217 16.52 7.62 -54.87
CA GLY A 217 17.24 7.27 -56.11
C GLY A 217 18.35 6.22 -56.05
N LEU A 218 18.00 4.94 -56.11
CA LEU A 218 18.95 3.88 -56.47
C LEU A 218 19.06 3.80 -58.00
N ILE A 219 20.08 4.45 -58.57
CA ILE A 219 20.61 4.07 -59.89
C ILE A 219 21.47 2.82 -59.66
N ASN A 220 21.02 1.70 -60.21
CA ASN A 220 21.74 0.43 -60.26
C ASN A 220 22.88 0.51 -61.30
N PRO A 221 24.18 0.41 -60.95
CA PRO A 221 25.27 0.57 -61.91
C PRO A 221 25.60 -0.74 -62.65
N ASN A 222 24.60 -1.48 -63.13
CA ASN A 222 24.88 -2.63 -63.99
C ASN A 222 23.74 -3.01 -64.94
N THR A 223 23.49 -2.16 -65.95
CA THR A 223 22.88 -2.58 -67.22
C THR A 223 23.50 -1.80 -68.37
N LYS A 224 24.41 -2.44 -69.11
CA LYS A 224 24.83 -1.96 -70.44
C LYS A 224 23.67 -2.16 -71.41
N GLY A 225 23.24 -1.06 -72.04
CA GLY A 225 22.60 -1.05 -73.36
C GLY A 225 21.08 -1.16 -73.41
N LYS A 226 20.39 -0.02 -73.32
CA LYS A 226 19.49 0.49 -74.38
C LYS A 226 18.82 1.78 -73.91
N GLU A 227 18.84 2.76 -74.81
CA GLU A 227 18.19 4.06 -74.68
C GLU A 227 16.70 3.91 -74.36
N ILE A 228 16.23 4.64 -73.35
CA ILE A 228 14.83 5.07 -73.26
C ILE A 228 14.85 6.55 -72.84
N LYS A 229 14.51 7.42 -73.79
CA LYS A 229 14.17 8.82 -73.54
C LYS A 229 12.87 8.87 -72.74
N ILE A 230 12.87 9.54 -71.59
CA ILE A 230 11.64 10.05 -70.98
C ILE A 230 11.83 11.54 -70.72
N VAL A 231 10.97 12.30 -71.39
CA VAL A 231 10.78 13.74 -71.36
C VAL A 231 10.19 14.13 -70.00
N ASN A 232 10.81 15.10 -69.32
CA ASN A 232 10.19 15.84 -68.23
C ASN A 232 9.65 17.16 -68.82
N PRO A 233 8.37 17.52 -68.64
CA PRO A 233 7.92 18.87 -68.91
C PRO A 233 8.12 19.75 -67.66
N ASN A 234 8.79 20.88 -67.90
CA ASN A 234 8.73 22.14 -67.16
C ASN A 234 9.54 22.22 -65.85
N GLY A 235 10.78 22.67 -66.02
CA GLY A 235 11.38 23.61 -65.07
C GLY A 235 11.08 25.06 -65.50
N ASP A 236 11.10 25.97 -64.53
CA ASP A 236 11.88 27.20 -64.67
C ASP A 236 12.01 27.90 -63.31
N SER A 237 13.26 28.09 -62.85
CA SER A 237 13.81 29.38 -62.42
C SER A 237 15.12 29.21 -61.63
N MET A 238 16.22 29.51 -62.33
CA MET A 238 17.44 30.22 -61.92
C MET A 238 17.86 30.28 -60.44
N MET A 239 19.10 29.85 -60.15
CA MET A 239 20.10 30.55 -59.31
C MET A 239 21.49 29.84 -59.38
N PRO A 240 22.62 30.48 -58.97
CA PRO A 240 23.92 30.42 -59.65
C PRO A 240 24.90 29.33 -59.15
N PRO A 241 26.03 29.12 -59.86
CA PRO A 241 26.92 27.97 -59.68
C PRO A 241 27.83 28.05 -58.44
N GLY A 242 27.78 27.03 -57.60
CA GLY A 242 28.75 26.77 -56.53
C GLY A 242 28.13 25.95 -55.41
N MET A 243 28.74 24.79 -55.12
CA MET A 243 28.31 23.76 -54.15
C MET A 243 27.25 22.76 -54.66
N MET A 244 27.69 21.86 -55.55
CA MET A 244 27.19 20.48 -55.50
C MET A 244 27.96 19.77 -54.39
N ASP A 245 27.32 19.64 -53.23
CA ASP A 245 27.74 18.69 -52.21
C ASP A 245 27.38 17.29 -52.73
N ASP A 246 28.35 16.65 -53.36
CA ASP A 246 28.27 15.28 -53.87
C ASP A 246 28.32 14.33 -52.66
N ASN A 247 27.26 14.33 -51.86
CA ASN A 247 27.23 13.65 -50.58
C ASN A 247 26.82 12.18 -50.76
N SER A 248 27.62 11.45 -51.53
CA SER A 248 27.74 10.00 -51.39
C SER A 248 28.50 9.73 -50.08
N SER A 249 27.79 9.69 -48.96
CA SER A 249 28.41 9.48 -47.65
C SER A 249 29.06 8.09 -47.61
N PHE A 250 30.37 8.07 -47.86
CA PHE A 250 31.24 6.89 -47.80
C PHE A 250 30.99 6.12 -46.51
N TYR A 251 30.96 4.78 -46.56
CA TYR A 251 30.62 3.89 -45.44
C TYR A 251 31.27 4.28 -44.09
N PHE A 252 32.51 4.78 -44.15
CA PHE A 252 33.29 5.18 -42.98
C PHE A 252 32.89 6.54 -42.35
N TYR A 253 32.02 7.31 -42.99
CA TYR A 253 31.47 8.56 -42.45
C TYR A 253 30.18 8.36 -41.63
N ASN A 254 29.63 7.15 -41.62
CA ASN A 254 28.54 6.80 -40.71
C ASN A 254 29.11 6.11 -39.45
N PRO A 255 29.17 6.80 -38.30
CA PRO A 255 29.77 6.25 -37.07
C PRO A 255 29.08 4.98 -36.59
N VAL A 256 27.76 4.82 -36.85
CA VAL A 256 27.00 3.62 -36.50
C VAL A 256 27.35 2.46 -37.41
N ALA A 257 27.50 2.70 -38.72
CA ALA A 257 27.92 1.67 -39.68
C ALA A 257 29.35 1.20 -39.39
N VAL A 258 30.24 2.11 -39.01
CA VAL A 258 31.62 1.80 -38.60
C VAL A 258 31.66 0.97 -37.32
N GLU A 259 30.88 1.31 -36.30
CA GLU A 259 30.79 0.49 -35.08
C GLU A 259 30.26 -0.92 -35.35
N PHE A 260 29.25 -1.03 -36.21
CA PHE A 260 28.72 -2.33 -36.64
C PHE A 260 29.77 -3.14 -37.41
N GLY A 261 30.46 -2.50 -38.36
CA GLY A 261 31.55 -3.12 -39.11
C GLY A 261 32.70 -3.59 -38.24
N LYS A 262 33.08 -2.80 -37.22
CA LYS A 262 34.08 -3.19 -36.22
C LYS A 262 33.66 -4.45 -35.45
N LYS A 263 32.40 -4.52 -34.99
CA LYS A 263 31.87 -5.69 -34.28
C LYS A 263 31.78 -6.93 -35.18
N ASP A 264 31.33 -6.79 -36.43
CA ASP A 264 31.24 -7.92 -37.37
C ASP A 264 32.64 -8.40 -37.80
N PHE A 265 33.59 -7.48 -37.98
CA PHE A 265 35.00 -7.81 -38.22
C PHE A 265 35.63 -8.57 -37.06
N GLN A 266 35.44 -8.09 -35.82
CA GLN A 266 35.95 -8.76 -34.63
C GLN A 266 35.31 -10.14 -34.44
N LYS A 267 34.03 -10.30 -34.79
CA LYS A 267 33.35 -11.60 -34.76
C LYS A 267 33.90 -12.59 -35.80
N ARG A 268 34.20 -12.11 -37.01
CA ARG A 268 34.69 -12.96 -38.11
C ARG A 268 36.18 -13.27 -38.00
N TRP A 269 36.98 -12.33 -37.49
CA TRP A 269 38.43 -12.39 -37.57
C TRP A 269 39.15 -12.29 -36.22
N GLY A 270 38.48 -11.94 -35.12
CA GLY A 270 39.07 -11.74 -33.80
C GLY A 270 39.89 -10.43 -33.69
N ASN A 271 40.65 -10.29 -32.60
CA ASN A 271 41.61 -9.19 -32.44
C ASN A 271 42.87 -9.48 -33.26
N ARG A 272 42.95 -8.89 -34.47
CA ARG A 272 44.11 -8.99 -35.37
C ARG A 272 45.00 -7.77 -35.22
N MET A 273 46.32 -7.95 -35.23
CA MET A 273 47.27 -6.83 -35.30
C MET A 273 47.26 -6.19 -36.70
N LEU A 274 47.51 -4.89 -36.77
CA LEU A 274 47.63 -4.15 -38.02
C LEU A 274 48.97 -4.50 -38.70
N LYS A 275 48.92 -5.39 -39.70
CA LYS A 275 50.07 -5.75 -40.54
C LYS A 275 49.63 -6.12 -41.95
N ASP A 276 50.57 -6.05 -42.90
CA ASP A 276 50.31 -6.49 -44.27
C ASP A 276 49.98 -7.99 -44.30
N ASN A 277 49.05 -8.37 -45.19
CA ASN A 277 48.52 -9.74 -45.30
C ASN A 277 47.87 -10.29 -44.01
N TRP A 278 47.33 -9.42 -43.13
CA TRP A 278 46.68 -9.80 -41.86
C TRP A 278 45.59 -10.88 -41.98
N ARG A 279 44.96 -10.99 -43.16
CA ARG A 279 43.90 -11.98 -43.44
C ARG A 279 44.43 -13.42 -43.50
N TRP A 280 45.72 -13.60 -43.75
CA TRP A 280 46.39 -14.91 -43.92
C TRP A 280 47.31 -15.25 -42.74
N SER A 281 47.72 -14.28 -41.94
CA SER A 281 48.59 -14.52 -40.78
C SER A 281 47.79 -15.10 -39.61
N SER A 282 48.08 -16.32 -39.19
CA SER A 282 47.44 -17.01 -38.04
C SER A 282 47.94 -16.53 -36.67
N ASP A 283 48.58 -15.38 -36.58
CA ASP A 283 49.11 -14.86 -35.31
C ASP A 283 47.98 -14.23 -34.49
N LYS A 284 47.41 -15.04 -33.60
CA LYS A 284 46.65 -14.53 -32.45
C LYS A 284 47.63 -13.88 -31.48
N VAL A 285 47.23 -12.76 -30.90
CA VAL A 285 47.97 -12.11 -29.80
C VAL A 285 47.97 -13.05 -28.59
N ASN A 286 49.06 -13.78 -28.40
CA ASN A 286 49.38 -14.41 -27.11
C ASN A 286 50.01 -13.33 -26.23
N ASN A 287 49.23 -12.81 -25.29
CA ASN A 287 49.74 -11.92 -24.25
C ASN A 287 50.21 -12.79 -23.08
N ASN A 288 51.36 -13.45 -23.25
CA ASN A 288 52.05 -14.17 -22.17
C ASN A 288 53.27 -13.36 -21.75
N ASN A 289 53.09 -12.56 -20.70
CA ASN A 289 54.19 -12.17 -19.82
C ASN A 289 54.05 -13.00 -18.54
N THR A 290 54.82 -14.07 -18.43
CA THR A 290 55.33 -14.60 -17.15
C THR A 290 56.43 -15.63 -17.45
N ASN A 291 57.56 -15.44 -16.77
CA ASN A 291 58.65 -16.41 -16.63
C ASN A 291 58.15 -17.72 -15.99
N ASP A 292 58.93 -18.79 -16.26
CA ASP A 292 58.97 -20.15 -15.69
C ASP A 292 58.43 -20.29 -14.24
N ASP A 293 57.86 -21.41 -13.79
CA ASP A 293 58.32 -22.78 -14.00
C ASP A 293 57.23 -23.84 -13.67
N ASP A 294 57.44 -25.01 -14.26
CA ASP A 294 57.10 -26.38 -13.84
C ASP A 294 55.67 -26.95 -13.73
N GLN A 295 55.48 -27.97 -14.59
CA GLN A 295 54.98 -29.34 -14.38
C GLN A 295 53.48 -29.69 -14.19
N LYS A 296 53.09 -30.57 -15.13
CA LYS A 296 52.28 -31.80 -15.03
C LYS A 296 50.75 -31.74 -15.21
N ASP A 297 50.38 -32.20 -16.41
CA ASP A 297 49.66 -33.46 -16.68
C ASP A 297 48.21 -33.70 -16.21
N VAL A 298 47.41 -33.91 -17.26
CA VAL A 298 46.22 -34.77 -17.48
C VAL A 298 44.90 -34.59 -16.70
N ASP A 299 43.87 -34.37 -17.54
CA ASP A 299 42.53 -34.96 -17.52
C ASP A 299 41.42 -34.31 -16.67
N LYS A 300 40.50 -33.60 -17.36
CA LYS A 300 39.16 -34.13 -17.67
C LYS A 300 38.26 -33.09 -18.34
N ASN A 301 37.55 -33.56 -19.36
CA ASN A 301 36.37 -32.97 -19.97
C ASN A 301 35.49 -32.18 -18.99
N LYS A 302 35.35 -30.87 -19.23
CA LYS A 302 34.15 -30.10 -18.89
C LYS A 302 33.90 -29.05 -19.96
N VAL A 303 32.64 -29.06 -20.41
CA VAL A 303 32.02 -28.11 -21.34
C VAL A 303 32.52 -26.70 -21.06
N SER A 304 33.02 -26.06 -22.11
CA SER A 304 33.59 -24.72 -22.14
C SER A 304 32.63 -23.68 -21.58
N ASP A 305 32.79 -23.35 -20.30
CA ASP A 305 32.45 -22.02 -19.78
C ASP A 305 33.47 -21.03 -20.38
N SER A 306 33.04 -20.33 -21.43
CA SER A 306 33.79 -19.22 -22.02
C SER A 306 32.91 -17.99 -22.06
N ILE A 307 32.63 -17.45 -20.87
CA ILE A 307 32.23 -16.06 -20.66
C ILE A 307 33.06 -15.53 -19.48
N SER A 308 34.33 -15.25 -19.73
CA SER A 308 35.16 -14.45 -18.85
C SER A 308 35.34 -13.06 -19.46
N SER A 309 34.37 -12.19 -19.14
CA SER A 309 34.52 -10.73 -19.20
C SER A 309 33.62 -10.14 -18.13
N ASP A 310 34.24 -9.64 -17.06
CA ASP A 310 33.67 -8.86 -15.94
C ASP A 310 32.45 -9.46 -15.23
N LEU A 311 32.71 -10.27 -14.19
CA LEU A 311 31.67 -10.76 -13.29
C LEU A 311 31.01 -9.58 -12.58
N LYS A 312 29.81 -9.19 -13.04
CA LYS A 312 28.91 -8.34 -12.25
C LYS A 312 28.82 -8.93 -10.84
N PRO A 313 28.99 -8.14 -9.76
CA PRO A 313 28.89 -8.63 -8.38
C PRO A 313 27.59 -9.41 -8.11
N GLU A 314 26.50 -9.04 -8.79
CA GLU A 314 25.18 -9.69 -8.78
C GLU A 314 25.18 -11.15 -9.28
N TYR A 315 26.24 -11.62 -9.94
CA TYR A 315 26.36 -13.01 -10.39
C TYR A 315 27.16 -13.87 -9.41
N THR A 316 27.48 -13.35 -8.22
CA THR A 316 28.21 -14.05 -7.17
C THR A 316 27.31 -14.31 -5.96
N VAL A 317 27.50 -15.46 -5.31
CA VAL A 317 26.71 -15.85 -4.13
C VAL A 317 27.05 -14.96 -2.93
N GLU A 318 28.35 -14.66 -2.74
CA GLU A 318 28.87 -13.86 -1.63
C GLU A 318 28.22 -12.47 -1.56
N PHE A 319 27.96 -11.85 -2.72
CA PHE A 319 27.27 -10.56 -2.80
C PHE A 319 25.90 -10.56 -2.11
N TYR A 320 25.15 -11.66 -2.19
CA TYR A 320 23.84 -11.78 -1.56
C TYR A 320 23.93 -12.23 -0.11
N LEU A 321 24.85 -13.16 0.21
CA LEU A 321 25.03 -13.63 1.59
C LEU A 321 25.41 -12.49 2.53
N ASN A 322 26.25 -11.55 2.09
CA ASN A 322 26.67 -10.39 2.87
C ASN A 322 25.54 -9.37 3.13
N LYS A 323 24.40 -9.49 2.43
CA LYS A 323 23.23 -8.59 2.59
C LYS A 323 22.15 -9.16 3.51
N ILE A 324 22.30 -10.39 3.98
CA ILE A 324 21.31 -11.03 4.86
C ILE A 324 21.39 -10.40 6.25
N PRO A 325 20.28 -9.91 6.82
CA PRO A 325 20.24 -9.43 8.19
C PRO A 325 20.69 -10.49 9.19
N THR A 326 21.63 -10.13 10.07
CA THR A 326 22.08 -10.97 11.19
C THR A 326 21.70 -10.39 12.56
N ASP A 327 21.38 -9.09 12.62
CA ASP A 327 20.93 -8.45 13.86
C ASP A 327 19.52 -8.93 14.23
N ARG A 328 19.41 -9.51 15.44
CA ARG A 328 18.15 -10.00 16.01
C ARG A 328 17.10 -8.90 16.11
N LYS A 329 17.48 -7.66 16.45
CA LYS A 329 16.50 -6.55 16.55
C LYS A 329 15.85 -6.24 15.20
N LEU A 330 16.64 -6.27 14.13
CA LEU A 330 16.15 -6.06 12.77
C LEU A 330 15.24 -7.21 12.33
N ILE A 331 15.64 -8.46 12.61
CA ILE A 331 14.82 -9.65 12.31
C ILE A 331 13.48 -9.60 13.06
N ASP A 332 13.49 -9.26 14.35
CA ASP A 332 12.28 -9.11 15.15
C ASP A 332 11.38 -7.98 14.62
N SER A 333 11.97 -6.87 14.18
CA SER A 333 11.22 -5.77 13.53
C SER A 333 10.56 -6.22 12.23
N LEU A 334 11.29 -6.95 11.37
CA LEU A 334 10.74 -7.48 10.11
C LEU A 334 9.59 -8.45 10.36
N ALA A 335 9.72 -9.31 11.39
CA ALA A 335 8.66 -10.22 11.80
C ALA A 335 7.42 -9.47 12.32
N LYS A 336 7.61 -8.41 13.11
CA LYS A 336 6.52 -7.54 13.58
C LYS A 336 5.80 -6.85 12.42
N ASP A 337 6.54 -6.23 11.51
CA ASP A 337 5.99 -5.54 10.34
C ASP A 337 5.22 -6.51 9.43
N ARG A 338 5.78 -7.71 9.22
CA ARG A 338 5.10 -8.78 8.49
C ARG A 338 3.78 -9.18 9.16
N ASN A 339 3.81 -9.43 10.46
CA ASN A 339 2.64 -9.87 11.22
C ASN A 339 1.56 -8.78 11.21
N PHE A 340 1.94 -7.52 11.39
CA PHE A 340 1.01 -6.39 11.25
C PHE A 340 0.45 -6.28 9.82
N ALA A 341 1.26 -6.49 8.79
CA ALA A 341 0.79 -6.50 7.41
C ALA A 341 -0.24 -7.62 7.16
N TYR A 342 0.00 -8.85 7.63
CA TYR A 342 -0.98 -9.94 7.55
C TYR A 342 -2.30 -9.61 8.25
N TYR A 343 -2.21 -8.99 9.43
CA TYR A 343 -3.39 -8.52 10.17
C TYR A 343 -4.22 -7.53 9.34
N GLN A 344 -3.57 -6.49 8.82
CA GLN A 344 -4.21 -5.46 7.99
C GLN A 344 -4.78 -6.05 6.70
N LEU A 345 -4.06 -6.95 6.03
CA LEU A 345 -4.56 -7.63 4.83
C LEU A 345 -5.82 -8.44 5.12
N GLY A 346 -5.85 -9.20 6.22
CA GLY A 346 -7.04 -9.95 6.64
C GLY A 346 -8.27 -9.05 6.79
N LEU A 347 -8.11 -7.91 7.47
CA LEU A 347 -9.16 -6.93 7.68
C LEU A 347 -9.60 -6.25 6.38
N ILE A 348 -8.65 -5.84 5.55
CA ILE A 348 -8.94 -5.17 4.29
C ILE A 348 -9.67 -6.12 3.34
N TYR A 349 -9.27 -7.39 3.24
CA TYR A 349 -9.95 -8.39 2.42
C TYR A 349 -11.36 -8.67 2.91
N LYS A 350 -11.58 -8.73 4.23
CA LYS A 350 -12.90 -8.88 4.85
C LYS A 350 -13.81 -7.69 4.53
N GLU A 351 -13.37 -6.47 4.85
CA GLU A 351 -14.23 -5.27 4.85
C GLU A 351 -14.38 -4.63 3.45
N LYS A 352 -13.25 -4.44 2.73
CA LYS A 352 -13.26 -3.68 1.47
C LYS A 352 -13.59 -4.55 0.26
N PHE A 353 -13.18 -5.82 0.27
CA PHE A 353 -13.26 -6.71 -0.89
C PHE A 353 -14.27 -7.84 -0.72
N LYS A 354 -14.67 -8.16 0.53
CA LYS A 354 -15.51 -9.31 0.88
C LYS A 354 -14.93 -10.64 0.38
N GLU A 355 -13.62 -10.72 0.27
CA GLU A 355 -12.86 -11.91 -0.11
C GLU A 355 -12.56 -12.71 1.16
N TYR A 356 -13.60 -13.31 1.73
CA TYR A 356 -13.55 -13.93 3.05
C TYR A 356 -12.54 -15.09 3.16
N GLU A 357 -12.39 -15.89 2.10
CA GLU A 357 -11.39 -16.97 2.06
C GLU A 357 -9.95 -16.44 2.12
N LEU A 358 -9.65 -15.41 1.32
CA LEU A 358 -8.34 -14.75 1.36
C LEU A 358 -8.11 -14.06 2.71
N ALA A 359 -9.13 -13.41 3.26
CA ALA A 359 -9.08 -12.78 4.57
C ALA A 359 -8.75 -13.79 5.68
N ALA A 360 -9.45 -14.93 5.70
CA ALA A 360 -9.21 -16.03 6.63
C ALA A 360 -7.78 -16.54 6.48
N SER A 361 -7.33 -16.83 5.26
CA SER A 361 -5.97 -17.32 4.99
C SER A 361 -4.89 -16.39 5.54
N ARG A 362 -5.04 -15.06 5.39
CA ARG A 362 -4.08 -14.09 5.92
C ARG A 362 -4.04 -14.06 7.45
N LEU A 363 -5.20 -14.11 8.12
CA LEU A 363 -5.26 -14.14 9.60
C LEU A 363 -4.83 -15.49 10.18
N GLU A 364 -5.11 -16.61 9.51
CA GLU A 364 -4.60 -17.92 9.90
C GLU A 364 -3.07 -17.96 9.81
N GLN A 365 -2.50 -17.41 8.73
CA GLN A 365 -1.04 -17.32 8.58
C GLN A 365 -0.43 -16.41 9.66
N LEU A 366 -1.10 -15.31 10.00
CA LEU A 366 -0.69 -14.45 11.11
C LEU A 366 -0.58 -15.22 12.42
N LEU A 367 -1.61 -15.99 12.79
CA LEU A 367 -1.64 -16.74 14.04
C LEU A 367 -0.57 -17.84 14.09
N LYS A 368 -0.20 -18.43 12.95
CA LYS A 368 0.94 -19.37 12.85
C LYS A 368 2.29 -18.70 13.04
N ASN A 369 2.40 -17.42 12.70
CA ASN A 369 3.65 -16.64 12.66
C ASN A 369 4.05 -16.01 14.02
N THR A 370 3.53 -16.54 15.14
CA THR A 370 3.77 -16.07 16.53
C THR A 370 3.69 -14.53 16.65
N PRO A 371 2.50 -13.93 16.47
CA PRO A 371 2.35 -12.48 16.45
C PRO A 371 2.46 -11.87 17.85
N GLU A 372 2.60 -10.54 17.91
CA GLU A 372 2.53 -9.81 19.18
C GLU A 372 1.18 -10.09 19.86
N GLU A 373 1.19 -10.22 21.19
CA GLU A 373 0.01 -10.56 22.00
C GLU A 373 -1.19 -9.64 21.67
N ARG A 374 -0.93 -8.35 21.47
CA ARG A 374 -1.93 -7.36 21.08
C ARG A 374 -2.67 -7.67 19.78
N LEU A 375 -2.10 -8.47 18.86
CA LEU A 375 -2.70 -8.83 17.58
C LEU A 375 -3.43 -10.18 17.63
N VAL A 376 -3.08 -11.07 18.56
CA VAL A 376 -3.60 -12.44 18.62
C VAL A 376 -5.12 -12.45 18.78
N LEU A 377 -5.61 -11.86 19.87
CA LEU A 377 -7.02 -11.89 20.21
C LEU A 377 -7.90 -11.11 19.21
N PRO A 378 -7.51 -9.90 18.75
CA PRO A 378 -8.23 -9.23 17.66
C PRO A 378 -8.26 -10.05 16.36
N ALA A 379 -7.18 -10.76 16.02
CA ALA A 379 -7.14 -11.62 14.84
C ALA A 379 -8.08 -12.81 14.98
N MET A 380 -8.10 -13.48 16.14
CA MET A 380 -9.03 -14.58 16.43
C MET A 380 -10.49 -14.12 16.32
N TYR A 381 -10.83 -12.96 16.88
CA TYR A 381 -12.19 -12.41 16.78
C TYR A 381 -12.58 -12.08 15.34
N ASN A 382 -11.69 -11.44 14.58
CA ASN A 382 -11.94 -11.17 13.16
C ASN A 382 -12.07 -12.46 12.34
N LEU A 383 -11.28 -13.48 12.67
CA LEU A 383 -11.37 -14.80 12.04
C LEU A 383 -12.70 -15.49 12.36
N TYR A 384 -13.21 -15.38 13.60
CA TYR A 384 -14.56 -15.79 13.95
C TYR A 384 -15.61 -15.11 13.07
N LYS A 385 -15.57 -13.77 12.94
CA LYS A 385 -16.52 -13.01 12.10
C LYS A 385 -16.45 -13.41 10.63
N ILE A 386 -15.25 -13.70 10.11
CA ILE A 386 -15.07 -14.21 8.75
C ILE A 386 -15.68 -15.60 8.62
N TYR A 387 -15.40 -16.50 9.56
CA TYR A 387 -15.96 -17.86 9.54
C TYR A 387 -17.48 -17.88 9.66
N GLN A 388 -18.12 -16.91 10.32
CA GLN A 388 -19.59 -16.81 10.28
C GLN A 388 -20.14 -16.68 8.84
N GLN A 389 -19.37 -16.11 7.92
CA GLN A 389 -19.77 -15.92 6.52
C GLN A 389 -19.46 -17.14 5.63
N ILE A 390 -18.41 -17.91 5.94
CA ILE A 390 -17.91 -18.99 5.06
C ILE A 390 -18.03 -20.40 5.65
N SER A 391 -18.04 -20.55 6.97
CA SER A 391 -18.08 -21.86 7.66
C SER A 391 -18.59 -21.75 9.12
N PRO A 392 -19.87 -22.10 9.38
CA PRO A 392 -20.43 -22.07 10.73
C PRO A 392 -19.70 -22.95 11.75
N ILE A 393 -19.15 -24.08 11.31
CA ILE A 393 -18.40 -25.01 12.18
C ILE A 393 -17.12 -24.35 12.69
N LYS A 394 -16.30 -23.81 11.78
CA LYS A 394 -15.07 -23.09 12.17
C LYS A 394 -15.37 -21.86 13.03
N ALA A 395 -16.50 -21.21 12.81
CA ALA A 395 -16.93 -20.09 13.64
C ALA A 395 -17.23 -20.54 15.09
N ALA A 396 -17.95 -21.67 15.27
CA ALA A 396 -18.21 -22.21 16.59
C ALA A 396 -16.91 -22.58 17.33
N ASP A 397 -15.97 -23.25 16.64
CA ASP A 397 -14.67 -23.61 17.20
C ASP A 397 -13.87 -22.37 17.62
N MET A 398 -13.79 -21.36 16.76
CA MET A 398 -13.07 -20.12 17.06
C MET A 398 -13.71 -19.36 18.23
N LYS A 399 -15.06 -19.33 18.30
CA LYS A 399 -15.78 -18.75 19.44
C LYS A 399 -15.40 -19.46 20.75
N GLN A 400 -15.43 -20.79 20.76
CA GLN A 400 -15.07 -21.57 21.94
C GLN A 400 -13.60 -21.37 22.35
N GLN A 401 -12.69 -21.26 21.39
CA GLN A 401 -11.28 -20.95 21.66
C GLN A 401 -11.12 -19.58 22.33
N ILE A 402 -11.80 -18.54 21.85
CA ILE A 402 -11.75 -17.21 22.46
C ILE A 402 -12.32 -17.25 23.89
N LEU A 403 -13.47 -17.90 24.09
CA LEU A 403 -14.12 -17.98 25.41
C LEU A 403 -13.30 -18.80 26.43
N SER A 404 -12.58 -19.82 25.98
CA SER A 404 -11.76 -20.67 26.87
C SER A 404 -10.40 -20.07 27.20
N GLN A 405 -9.74 -19.44 26.22
CA GLN A 405 -8.39 -18.87 26.42
C GLN A 405 -8.42 -17.45 26.99
N TYR A 406 -9.48 -16.68 26.70
CA TYR A 406 -9.58 -15.26 27.06
C TYR A 406 -10.95 -14.90 27.68
N PRO A 407 -11.40 -15.60 28.75
CA PRO A 407 -12.75 -15.43 29.31
C PRO A 407 -13.05 -14.01 29.81
N ASP A 408 -12.05 -13.33 30.37
CA ASP A 408 -12.20 -11.98 30.92
C ASP A 408 -12.01 -10.87 29.87
N SER A 409 -11.74 -11.25 28.62
CA SER A 409 -11.46 -10.28 27.56
C SER A 409 -12.72 -9.57 27.08
N ARG A 410 -12.53 -8.35 26.54
CA ARG A 410 -13.61 -7.60 25.90
C ARG A 410 -14.28 -8.40 24.77
N TYR A 411 -13.51 -9.16 24.01
CA TYR A 411 -14.06 -10.00 22.93
C TYR A 411 -14.93 -11.14 23.48
N ALA A 412 -14.54 -11.78 24.58
CA ALA A 412 -15.36 -12.81 25.21
C ALA A 412 -16.70 -12.24 25.73
N GLN A 413 -16.68 -11.05 26.32
CA GLN A 413 -17.91 -10.33 26.70
C GLN A 413 -18.82 -10.09 25.50
N ILE A 414 -18.27 -9.62 24.37
CA ILE A 414 -19.03 -9.40 23.13
C ILE A 414 -19.61 -10.71 22.59
N LEU A 415 -18.86 -11.83 22.66
CA LEU A 415 -19.29 -13.13 22.12
C LEU A 415 -20.36 -13.82 22.97
N ASN A 416 -20.43 -13.51 24.27
CA ASN A 416 -21.44 -14.02 25.18
C ASN A 416 -22.77 -13.25 25.10
N ASN A 417 -22.79 -12.09 24.44
CA ASN A 417 -23.98 -11.27 24.34
C ASN A 417 -24.91 -11.74 23.19
N PRO A 418 -26.21 -11.99 23.45
CA PRO A 418 -27.22 -12.10 22.39
C PRO A 418 -27.42 -10.74 21.71
N GLU A 419 -27.50 -10.70 20.37
CA GLU A 419 -27.89 -9.47 19.66
C GLU A 419 -29.30 -9.04 20.12
N VAL A 420 -29.41 -7.84 20.71
CA VAL A 420 -30.67 -7.28 21.21
C VAL A 420 -31.31 -6.45 20.10
N GLU A 421 -32.59 -6.71 19.78
CA GLU A 421 -33.35 -5.86 18.85
C GLU A 421 -33.47 -4.43 19.41
N ILE A 422 -32.95 -3.46 18.67
CA ILE A 422 -32.96 -2.03 19.02
C ILE A 422 -34.30 -1.43 18.58
N THR A 423 -35.01 -0.77 19.49
CA THR A 423 -36.26 -0.03 19.18
C THR A 423 -35.97 1.41 18.77
N ASP A 424 -36.86 2.07 18.03
CA ASP A 424 -36.67 3.42 17.44
C ASP A 424 -36.33 4.54 18.46
N ASN A 425 -36.58 4.34 19.77
CA ASN A 425 -36.23 5.29 20.84
C ASN A 425 -34.75 5.22 21.29
N ASP A 426 -33.97 4.28 20.75
CA ASP A 426 -32.60 3.98 21.15
C ASP A 426 -31.57 4.37 20.08
N ASN A 427 -31.78 5.49 19.39
CA ASN A 427 -30.83 5.95 18.36
C ASN A 427 -29.41 6.10 18.96
N PRO A 428 -28.42 5.32 18.47
CA PRO A 428 -27.07 5.33 19.04
C PRO A 428 -26.41 6.71 19.05
N GLU A 429 -26.71 7.57 18.07
CA GLU A 429 -26.12 8.90 17.99
C GLU A 429 -26.63 9.82 19.11
N ILE A 430 -27.90 9.69 19.51
CA ILE A 430 -28.47 10.48 20.61
C ILE A 430 -27.85 10.04 21.94
N VAL A 431 -27.73 8.72 22.14
CA VAL A 431 -27.08 8.16 23.34
C VAL A 431 -25.63 8.62 23.40
N PHE A 432 -24.88 8.47 22.31
CA PHE A 432 -23.49 8.91 22.24
C PHE A 432 -23.34 10.40 22.58
N ASN A 433 -24.15 11.28 21.97
CA ASN A 433 -24.09 12.72 22.24
C ASN A 433 -24.41 13.06 23.69
N THR A 434 -25.31 12.31 24.33
CA THR A 434 -25.66 12.49 25.75
C THR A 434 -24.49 12.09 26.65
N LEU A 435 -23.89 10.92 26.41
CA LEU A 435 -22.72 10.44 27.14
C LEU A 435 -21.51 11.36 26.94
N TYR A 436 -21.31 11.85 25.72
CA TYR A 436 -20.22 12.76 25.40
C TYR A 436 -20.35 14.10 26.13
N LYS A 437 -21.57 14.67 26.23
CA LYS A 437 -21.82 15.87 27.03
C LYS A 437 -21.51 15.66 28.52
N LYS A 438 -21.90 14.52 29.09
CA LYS A 438 -21.56 14.18 30.47
C LYS A 438 -20.05 14.03 30.67
N PHE A 439 -19.34 13.45 29.69
CA PHE A 439 -17.88 13.37 29.69
C PHE A 439 -17.21 14.76 29.66
N GLU A 440 -17.71 15.68 28.82
CA GLU A 440 -17.25 17.08 28.79
C GLU A 440 -17.50 17.80 30.12
N ASN A 441 -18.61 17.51 30.78
CA ASN A 441 -18.94 18.01 32.13
C ASN A 441 -18.16 17.32 33.26
N ASN A 442 -17.14 16.52 32.94
CA ASN A 442 -16.28 15.82 33.89
C ASN A 442 -16.99 14.74 34.76
N GLN A 443 -18.14 14.23 34.34
CA GLN A 443 -18.90 13.18 35.03
C GLN A 443 -18.34 11.77 34.76
N LEU A 444 -17.03 11.59 34.93
CA LEU A 444 -16.29 10.44 34.39
C LEU A 444 -16.75 9.08 34.92
N ARG A 445 -17.09 8.98 36.20
CA ARG A 445 -17.45 7.70 36.84
C ARG A 445 -18.82 7.21 36.40
N GLU A 446 -19.79 8.11 36.36
CA GLU A 446 -21.15 7.83 35.88
C GLU A 446 -21.12 7.44 34.41
N VAL A 447 -20.40 8.22 33.59
CA VAL A 447 -20.31 7.96 32.15
C VAL A 447 -19.53 6.67 31.85
N PHE A 448 -18.58 6.27 32.69
CA PHE A 448 -17.85 5.02 32.49
C PHE A 448 -18.79 3.82 32.45
N GLU A 449 -19.67 3.70 33.44
CA GLU A 449 -20.66 2.61 33.52
C GLU A 449 -21.69 2.71 32.38
N GLU A 450 -22.24 3.90 32.13
CA GLU A 450 -23.24 4.12 31.08
C GLU A 450 -22.68 3.85 29.67
N VAL A 451 -21.41 4.18 29.42
CA VAL A 451 -20.74 3.86 28.16
C VAL A 451 -20.54 2.35 28.03
N ASP A 452 -20.23 1.65 29.12
CA ASP A 452 -20.08 0.20 29.08
C ASP A 452 -21.39 -0.52 28.75
N GLU A 453 -22.50 -0.05 29.35
CA GLU A 453 -23.85 -0.50 29.00
C GLU A 453 -24.20 -0.17 27.54
N ALA A 454 -23.89 1.03 27.06
CA ALA A 454 -24.15 1.42 25.68
C ALA A 454 -23.38 0.56 24.67
N ILE A 455 -22.14 0.21 24.97
CA ILE A 455 -21.34 -0.69 24.13
C ILE A 455 -21.97 -2.08 24.08
N PHE A 456 -22.42 -2.58 25.23
CA PHE A 456 -23.12 -3.86 25.28
C PHE A 456 -24.40 -3.83 24.45
N LYS A 457 -25.18 -2.75 24.57
CA LYS A 457 -26.45 -2.55 23.85
C LYS A 457 -26.28 -2.42 22.34
N PHE A 458 -25.26 -1.69 21.89
CA PHE A 458 -25.01 -1.40 20.47
C PHE A 458 -23.95 -2.32 19.86
N ALA A 459 -23.80 -3.54 20.39
CA ALA A 459 -22.90 -4.54 19.85
C ALA A 459 -23.31 -4.90 18.42
N GLY A 460 -22.40 -4.70 17.45
CA GLY A 460 -22.65 -4.97 16.03
C GLY A 460 -23.08 -3.76 15.20
N GLU A 461 -23.45 -2.64 15.86
CA GLU A 461 -23.81 -1.40 15.17
C GLU A 461 -22.60 -0.66 14.59
N GLU A 462 -22.81 0.11 13.52
CA GLU A 462 -21.74 0.93 12.89
C GLU A 462 -21.22 2.02 13.85
N SER A 463 -22.03 2.42 14.84
CA SER A 463 -21.69 3.44 15.84
C SER A 463 -20.81 2.93 16.99
N LEU A 464 -20.70 1.62 17.17
CA LEU A 464 -19.95 0.98 18.26
C LEU A 464 -18.52 1.54 18.47
N PRO A 465 -17.71 1.79 17.42
CA PRO A 465 -16.36 2.32 17.57
C PRO A 465 -16.31 3.69 18.28
N LYS A 466 -17.37 4.52 18.15
CA LYS A 466 -17.46 5.82 18.83
C LYS A 466 -17.51 5.64 20.34
N PHE A 467 -18.33 4.71 20.81
CA PHE A 467 -18.46 4.41 22.24
C PHE A 467 -17.18 3.81 22.81
N GLU A 468 -16.54 2.88 22.08
CA GLU A 468 -15.26 2.30 22.51
C GLU A 468 -14.14 3.36 22.58
N MET A 469 -14.11 4.32 21.64
CA MET A 469 -13.20 5.46 21.71
C MET A 469 -13.49 6.38 22.92
N LEU A 470 -14.77 6.65 23.21
CA LEU A 470 -15.16 7.42 24.40
C LEU A 470 -14.73 6.70 25.69
N LYS A 471 -14.93 5.38 25.77
CA LYS A 471 -14.47 4.55 26.88
C LYS A 471 -12.96 4.64 27.06
N ALA A 472 -12.18 4.56 25.97
CA ALA A 472 -10.73 4.70 26.03
C ALA A 472 -10.32 6.05 26.66
N LYS A 473 -10.94 7.16 26.23
CA LYS A 473 -10.70 8.50 26.81
C LYS A 473 -11.02 8.55 28.30
N ILE A 474 -12.12 7.93 28.73
CA ILE A 474 -12.53 7.88 30.14
C ILE A 474 -11.53 7.05 30.96
N LEU A 475 -11.13 5.87 30.47
CA LEU A 475 -10.13 5.01 31.10
C LEU A 475 -8.80 5.74 31.28
N GLY A 476 -8.34 6.51 30.29
CA GLY A 476 -7.13 7.31 30.44
C GLY A 476 -7.22 8.36 31.55
N ARG A 477 -8.41 8.94 31.76
CA ARG A 477 -8.64 9.89 32.85
C ARG A 477 -8.83 9.24 34.23
N LEU A 478 -9.36 8.02 34.29
CA LEU A 478 -9.66 7.33 35.57
C LEU A 478 -8.56 6.37 36.03
N LYS A 479 -7.91 5.66 35.12
CA LYS A 479 -6.92 4.60 35.42
C LYS A 479 -5.50 4.93 34.97
N GLY A 480 -5.35 5.86 34.02
CA GLY A 480 -4.06 6.40 33.59
C GLY A 480 -3.56 5.86 32.26
N VAL A 481 -2.29 6.14 31.96
CA VAL A 481 -1.68 5.95 30.64
C VAL A 481 -1.64 4.49 30.17
N GLU A 482 -1.42 3.53 31.08
CA GLU A 482 -1.30 2.11 30.71
C GLU A 482 -2.65 1.53 30.24
N ASP A 483 -3.72 1.74 31.00
CA ASP A 483 -5.08 1.36 30.59
C ASP A 483 -5.53 2.12 29.34
N TYR A 484 -5.12 3.39 29.19
CA TYR A 484 -5.42 4.16 27.99
C TYR A 484 -4.78 3.54 26.75
N LYS A 485 -3.51 3.14 26.85
CA LYS A 485 -2.76 2.45 25.80
C LYS A 485 -3.45 1.15 25.40
N VAL A 486 -3.88 0.35 26.36
CA VAL A 486 -4.60 -0.92 26.09
C VAL A 486 -5.91 -0.63 25.35
N ALA A 487 -6.71 0.33 25.84
CA ALA A 487 -7.99 0.67 25.24
C ALA A 487 -7.85 1.28 23.82
N LEU A 488 -6.88 2.17 23.60
CA LEU A 488 -6.60 2.72 22.27
C LEU A 488 -6.14 1.64 21.29
N ASN A 489 -5.27 0.73 21.72
CA ASN A 489 -4.84 -0.39 20.87
C ASN A 489 -6.03 -1.29 20.51
N PHE A 490 -6.94 -1.56 21.45
CA PHE A 490 -8.16 -2.29 21.16
C PHE A 490 -9.00 -1.61 20.08
N VAL A 491 -9.23 -0.29 20.19
CA VAL A 491 -10.00 0.47 19.18
C VAL A 491 -9.30 0.46 17.82
N ALA A 492 -7.99 0.75 17.80
CA ALA A 492 -7.19 0.80 16.58
C ALA A 492 -7.15 -0.55 15.84
N LEU A 493 -7.01 -1.65 16.59
CA LEU A 493 -6.90 -2.97 16.00
C LEU A 493 -8.26 -3.56 15.65
N THR A 494 -9.29 -3.35 16.45
CA THR A 494 -10.64 -3.90 16.17
C THR A 494 -11.34 -3.19 15.02
N TYR A 495 -11.16 -1.85 14.93
CA TYR A 495 -11.91 -1.00 14.00
C TYR A 495 -11.01 -0.20 13.04
N PRO A 496 -9.97 -0.79 12.40
CA PRO A 496 -8.91 -0.04 11.69
C PRO A 496 -9.42 0.76 10.48
N ASN A 497 -10.58 0.40 9.93
CA ASN A 497 -11.16 1.06 8.77
C ASN A 497 -12.09 2.22 9.12
N THR A 498 -12.45 2.39 10.40
CA THR A 498 -13.33 3.49 10.85
C THR A 498 -12.53 4.74 11.16
N GLN A 499 -13.21 5.88 11.32
CA GLN A 499 -12.53 7.13 11.66
C GLN A 499 -11.89 7.03 13.05
N GLU A 500 -12.60 6.40 13.98
CA GLU A 500 -12.19 6.19 15.36
C GLU A 500 -10.97 5.26 15.44
N GLY A 501 -10.94 4.15 14.69
CA GLY A 501 -9.78 3.28 14.66
C GLY A 501 -8.53 3.96 14.11
N LYS A 502 -8.67 4.74 13.03
CA LYS A 502 -7.56 5.54 12.47
C LYS A 502 -7.07 6.61 13.43
N GLN A 503 -8.00 7.26 14.14
CA GLN A 503 -7.67 8.23 15.17
C GLN A 503 -6.94 7.56 16.33
N ALA A 504 -7.41 6.40 16.79
CA ALA A 504 -6.77 5.64 17.85
C ALA A 504 -5.36 5.19 17.45
N GLU A 505 -5.18 4.69 16.23
CA GLU A 505 -3.86 4.32 15.70
C GLU A 505 -2.91 5.52 15.71
N LYS A 506 -3.37 6.68 15.24
CA LYS A 506 -2.59 7.91 15.26
C LYS A 506 -2.20 8.30 16.69
N MET A 507 -3.14 8.26 17.63
CA MET A 507 -2.88 8.57 19.04
C MET A 507 -1.83 7.64 19.65
N VAL A 508 -1.90 6.33 19.36
CA VAL A 508 -0.91 5.34 19.82
C VAL A 508 0.48 5.63 19.24
N GLN A 509 0.56 6.08 17.98
CA GLN A 509 1.85 6.36 17.32
C GLN A 509 2.47 7.70 17.72
N THR A 510 1.66 8.73 17.98
CA THR A 510 2.16 10.10 18.18
C THR A 510 1.99 10.61 19.59
N GLU A 511 0.80 10.49 20.18
CA GLU A 511 0.49 11.12 21.47
C GLU A 511 0.98 10.30 22.64
N LEU A 512 0.81 8.97 22.57
CA LEU A 512 1.17 8.08 23.67
C LEU A 512 2.67 8.10 24.00
N PRO A 513 3.61 8.06 23.04
CA PRO A 513 5.04 8.17 23.35
C PRO A 513 5.41 9.48 24.05
N LEU A 514 4.73 10.59 23.69
CA LEU A 514 4.94 11.88 24.34
C LEU A 514 4.47 11.87 25.80
N ILE A 515 3.34 11.21 26.06
CA ILE A 515 2.81 11.04 27.43
C ILE A 515 3.71 10.12 28.25
N GLU A 516 4.14 9.00 27.68
CA GLU A 516 5.03 8.03 28.32
C GLU A 516 6.38 8.65 28.67
N ALA A 517 6.90 9.58 27.86
CA ALA A 517 8.16 10.28 28.11
C ALA A 517 8.11 11.31 29.25
N LEU A 518 6.93 11.72 29.74
CA LEU A 518 6.81 12.71 30.82
C LEU A 518 7.38 12.18 32.15
N ASN A 519 8.31 12.90 32.76
CA ASN A 519 8.85 12.55 34.08
C ASN A 519 8.87 13.77 35.01
N PHE A 520 8.78 13.51 36.32
CA PHE A 520 8.77 14.53 37.36
C PHE A 520 10.06 15.36 37.36
N GLY A 521 9.95 16.65 37.67
CA GLY A 521 11.09 17.55 37.87
C GLY A 521 11.91 17.92 36.62
N LEU A 522 11.52 17.46 35.42
CA LEU A 522 12.23 17.81 34.18
C LEU A 522 11.90 19.22 33.65
N GLN A 523 10.74 19.75 34.00
CA GLN A 523 10.25 21.05 33.52
C GLN A 523 10.37 22.10 34.63
N GLN A 524 10.70 23.34 34.26
CA GLN A 524 10.71 24.44 35.21
C GLN A 524 9.28 24.71 35.73
N PRO A 525 9.08 24.80 37.05
CA PRO A 525 7.77 25.09 37.62
C PRO A 525 7.24 26.46 37.18
N THR A 526 6.06 26.48 36.57
CA THR A 526 5.37 27.74 36.25
C THR A 526 4.49 28.24 37.40
N GLY A 527 4.26 27.37 38.39
CA GLY A 527 3.51 27.67 39.59
C GLY A 527 3.36 26.42 40.46
N TYR A 528 2.75 26.61 41.62
CA TYR A 528 2.57 25.58 42.63
C TYR A 528 1.09 25.44 43.02
N LYS A 529 0.79 24.26 43.56
CA LYS A 529 -0.53 23.87 44.04
C LYS A 529 -0.41 23.22 45.41
N ILE A 530 -1.42 23.42 46.25
CA ILE A 530 -1.58 22.68 47.50
C ILE A 530 -2.62 21.60 47.25
N ILE A 531 -2.27 20.34 47.48
CA ILE A 531 -3.14 19.19 47.19
C ILE A 531 -3.47 18.41 48.47
N PHE A 532 -4.72 17.98 48.57
CA PHE A 532 -5.26 17.14 49.63
C PHE A 532 -5.88 15.88 49.00
N PRO A 533 -5.16 14.75 48.93
CA PRO A 533 -5.70 13.50 48.41
C PRO A 533 -6.80 12.96 49.33
N LYS A 534 -7.94 12.59 48.77
CA LYS A 534 -9.14 12.15 49.50
C LYS A 534 -9.83 10.98 48.83
N ILE A 535 -10.37 10.08 49.65
CA ILE A 535 -11.20 8.97 49.19
C ILE A 535 -12.59 9.51 48.85
N TYR A 536 -13.16 9.02 47.76
CA TYR A 536 -14.52 9.25 47.31
C TYR A 536 -15.37 7.98 47.49
N PRO A 537 -16.67 8.09 47.84
CA PRO A 537 -17.44 9.31 48.07
C PRO A 537 -17.02 10.04 49.35
N TYR A 538 -17.21 11.36 49.36
CA TYR A 538 -16.78 12.21 50.46
C TYR A 538 -17.61 11.99 51.74
N GLY A 539 -16.91 11.77 52.85
CA GLY A 539 -17.48 11.90 54.19
C GLY A 539 -17.60 13.36 54.64
N LYS A 540 -18.19 13.57 55.82
CA LYS A 540 -18.34 14.91 56.44
C LYS A 540 -17.01 15.66 56.61
N GLU A 541 -15.91 14.93 56.78
CA GLU A 541 -14.58 15.50 56.96
C GLU A 541 -14.10 16.29 55.72
N VAL A 542 -14.38 15.79 54.52
CA VAL A 542 -13.97 16.48 53.28
C VAL A 542 -14.77 17.76 53.08
N LYS A 543 -16.06 17.77 53.44
CA LYS A 543 -16.88 18.98 53.42
C LYS A 543 -16.34 20.06 54.37
N ASN A 544 -15.93 19.66 55.57
CA ASN A 544 -15.29 20.58 56.52
C ASN A 544 -13.98 21.16 55.95
N LEU A 545 -13.17 20.32 55.28
CA LEU A 545 -11.95 20.77 54.60
C LEU A 545 -12.27 21.79 53.50
N THR A 546 -13.20 21.49 52.59
CA THR A 546 -13.54 22.39 51.47
C THR A 546 -14.16 23.69 51.95
N ASP A 547 -15.01 23.66 52.99
CA ASP A 547 -15.58 24.87 53.62
C ASP A 547 -14.46 25.75 54.23
N LYS A 548 -13.47 25.16 54.90
CA LYS A 548 -12.32 25.89 55.45
C LYS A 548 -11.45 26.51 54.36
N ILE A 549 -11.18 25.78 53.28
CA ILE A 549 -10.42 26.27 52.12
C ILE A 549 -11.18 27.43 51.46
N ALA A 550 -12.48 27.29 51.24
CA ALA A 550 -13.32 28.33 50.65
C ALA A 550 -13.33 29.61 51.50
N ARG A 551 -13.43 29.47 52.84
CA ARG A 551 -13.32 30.61 53.76
C ARG A 551 -11.94 31.26 53.70
N TYR A 552 -10.86 30.47 53.71
CA TYR A 552 -9.50 30.99 53.58
C TYR A 552 -9.31 31.82 52.32
N ILE A 553 -9.75 31.30 51.16
CA ILE A 553 -9.64 32.00 49.87
C ILE A 553 -10.45 33.30 49.86
N LYS A 554 -11.65 33.28 50.46
CA LYS A 554 -12.50 34.47 50.58
C LYS A 554 -11.87 35.54 51.46
N ASP A 555 -11.34 35.14 52.62
CA ASP A 555 -10.83 36.07 53.63
C ASP A 555 -9.45 36.65 53.26
N THR A 556 -8.65 35.93 52.46
CA THR A 556 -7.39 36.46 51.89
C THR A 556 -7.63 37.48 50.75
N ASN A 557 -8.84 37.54 50.20
CA ASN A 557 -9.19 38.39 49.04
C ASN A 557 -8.22 38.25 47.85
N ALA A 558 -7.58 37.08 47.72
CA ALA A 558 -6.57 36.81 46.72
C ALA A 558 -7.24 36.36 45.41
N VAL A 559 -7.35 37.27 44.45
CA VAL A 559 -8.03 37.04 43.15
C VAL A 559 -7.46 35.83 42.38
N ALA A 560 -6.17 35.53 42.59
CA ALA A 560 -5.49 34.41 41.93
C ALA A 560 -5.85 33.03 42.52
N LEU A 561 -6.25 32.96 43.79
CA LEU A 561 -6.47 31.68 44.47
C LEU A 561 -7.84 31.09 44.13
N LYS A 562 -7.85 29.81 43.76
CA LYS A 562 -9.06 29.05 43.47
C LYS A 562 -8.96 27.64 44.04
N SER A 563 -10.09 27.08 44.44
CA SER A 563 -10.18 25.67 44.83
C SER A 563 -10.91 24.84 43.79
N SER A 564 -10.46 23.60 43.56
CA SER A 564 -11.18 22.61 42.77
C SER A 564 -11.18 21.24 43.44
N GLU A 565 -12.09 20.38 42.96
CA GLU A 565 -12.15 18.97 43.29
C GLU A 565 -11.85 18.18 42.02
N ASP A 566 -10.64 17.64 41.93
CA ASP A 566 -10.18 16.95 40.74
C ASP A 566 -10.37 15.45 40.92
N ILE A 567 -11.07 14.79 39.98
CA ILE A 567 -11.20 13.33 39.95
C ILE A 567 -9.82 12.71 39.69
N TYR A 568 -9.36 11.84 40.59
CA TYR A 568 -8.07 11.18 40.44
C TYR A 568 -8.21 9.73 39.97
N THR A 569 -9.07 8.93 40.59
CA THR A 569 -9.37 7.55 40.16
C THR A 569 -10.88 7.27 40.27
N ALA A 570 -11.31 6.03 40.07
CA ALA A 570 -12.68 5.61 40.40
C ALA A 570 -13.03 5.80 41.89
N THR A 571 -12.05 5.75 42.78
CA THR A 571 -12.23 5.77 44.24
C THR A 571 -11.62 6.98 44.94
N ASP A 572 -10.83 7.79 44.23
CA ASP A 572 -10.05 8.88 44.82
C ASP A 572 -10.27 10.20 44.09
N ASN A 573 -10.28 11.29 44.85
CA ASN A 573 -10.24 12.66 44.36
C ASN A 573 -9.05 13.39 45.00
N ILE A 574 -8.74 14.55 44.45
CA ILE A 574 -7.78 15.49 45.04
C ILE A 574 -8.48 16.84 45.17
N VAL A 575 -8.57 17.35 46.40
CA VAL A 575 -8.94 18.75 46.63
C VAL A 575 -7.70 19.60 46.41
N VAL A 576 -7.79 20.62 45.56
CA VAL A 576 -6.64 21.41 45.10
C VAL A 576 -6.87 22.88 45.37
N ILE A 577 -5.83 23.56 45.84
CA ILE A 577 -5.73 25.03 45.84
C ILE A 577 -4.73 25.42 44.76
N HIS A 578 -5.20 26.21 43.79
CA HIS A 578 -4.41 26.74 42.66
C HIS A 578 -4.04 28.20 42.88
N GLY A 579 -3.05 28.69 42.14
CA GLY A 579 -2.76 30.12 42.02
C GLY A 579 -1.52 30.61 42.80
N PHE A 580 -0.56 29.73 43.07
CA PHE A 580 0.72 30.11 43.70
C PHE A 580 1.81 30.26 42.65
N ASP A 581 2.42 31.44 42.54
CA ASP A 581 3.47 31.70 41.54
C ASP A 581 4.81 31.02 41.90
N ASN A 582 5.05 30.76 43.19
CA ASN A 582 6.26 30.12 43.68
C ASN A 582 5.98 29.23 44.90
N LYS A 583 6.97 28.40 45.25
CA LYS A 583 6.85 27.41 46.33
C LYS A 583 6.65 28.06 47.70
N ASP A 584 7.34 29.17 47.96
CA ASP A 584 7.30 29.86 49.26
C ASP A 584 5.94 30.48 49.55
N ALA A 585 5.25 30.98 48.52
CA ALA A 585 3.87 31.43 48.62
C ALA A 585 2.93 30.29 49.04
N ALA A 586 3.10 29.10 48.44
CA ALA A 586 2.32 27.92 48.82
C ALA A 586 2.65 27.45 50.25
N ILE A 587 3.92 27.49 50.66
CA ILE A 587 4.34 27.15 52.03
C ILE A 587 3.72 28.12 53.04
N SER A 588 3.76 29.41 52.75
CA SER A 588 3.18 30.45 53.61
C SER A 588 1.67 30.27 53.76
N ALA A 589 0.96 30.04 52.65
CA ALA A 589 -0.47 29.75 52.66
C ALA A 589 -0.79 28.48 53.47
N LEU A 590 0.02 27.42 53.30
CA LEU A 590 -0.13 26.18 54.04
C LEU A 590 0.05 26.37 55.56
N ALA A 591 1.03 27.18 55.97
CA ALA A 591 1.26 27.49 57.39
C ALA A 591 0.03 28.17 58.02
N VAL A 592 -0.61 29.10 57.30
CA VAL A 592 -1.86 29.74 57.75
C VAL A 592 -2.98 28.70 57.89
N LEU A 593 -3.14 27.82 56.90
CA LEU A 593 -4.13 26.74 56.92
C LEU A 593 -3.91 25.75 58.07
N GLN A 594 -2.68 25.59 58.59
CA GLN A 594 -2.37 24.65 59.67
C GLN A 594 -2.42 25.30 61.07
N LEU A 595 -2.17 26.60 61.18
CA LEU A 595 -2.00 27.28 62.47
C LEU A 595 -3.19 28.18 62.85
N HIS A 596 -3.85 28.80 61.87
CA HIS A 596 -4.89 29.79 62.14
C HIS A 596 -6.19 29.12 62.62
N LYS A 597 -6.72 29.57 63.77
CA LYS A 597 -7.89 28.94 64.44
C LYS A 597 -9.12 28.79 63.52
N ASN A 598 -9.33 29.75 62.62
CA ASN A 598 -10.51 29.77 61.74
C ASN A 598 -10.42 28.80 60.56
N TYR A 599 -9.21 28.39 60.16
CA TYR A 599 -8.98 27.59 58.95
C TYR A 599 -8.25 26.28 59.24
N LYS A 600 -7.90 25.99 60.49
CA LYS A 600 -7.03 24.88 60.89
C LYS A 600 -7.40 23.55 60.20
N VAL A 601 -6.49 23.06 59.36
CA VAL A 601 -6.55 21.80 58.62
C VAL A 601 -5.52 20.83 59.20
N THR A 602 -5.94 19.58 59.46
CA THR A 602 -5.06 18.51 59.99
C THR A 602 -4.82 17.39 58.97
N ASP A 603 -5.34 17.56 57.76
CA ASP A 603 -5.27 16.60 56.67
C ASP A 603 -3.86 16.45 56.09
N LYS A 604 -3.58 15.26 55.54
CA LYS A 604 -2.36 15.05 54.74
C LYS A 604 -2.39 15.98 53.53
N VAL A 605 -1.30 16.71 53.35
CA VAL A 605 -1.21 17.82 52.41
C VAL A 605 0.17 17.86 51.77
N TYR A 606 0.22 18.20 50.49
CA TYR A 606 1.46 18.29 49.74
C TYR A 606 1.48 19.54 48.87
N ILE A 607 2.67 20.11 48.67
CA ILE A 607 2.91 21.22 47.75
C ILE A 607 3.59 20.66 46.51
N ILE A 608 2.95 20.81 45.36
CA ILE A 608 3.37 20.22 44.08
C ILE A 608 3.44 21.30 43.00
N SER A 609 4.40 21.19 42.06
CA SER A 609 4.42 22.07 40.89
C SER A 609 3.24 21.79 39.96
N THR A 610 2.83 22.76 39.17
CA THR A 610 1.76 22.58 38.17
C THR A 610 2.10 21.46 37.17
N GLU A 611 3.36 21.38 36.78
CA GLU A 611 3.92 20.41 35.83
C GLU A 611 3.89 18.98 36.41
N ASP A 612 4.40 18.80 37.64
CA ASP A 612 4.37 17.48 38.28
C ASP A 612 2.95 17.04 38.59
N TYR A 613 2.06 17.97 38.97
CA TYR A 613 0.65 17.66 39.22
C TYR A 613 -0.05 17.14 37.96
N LYS A 614 0.27 17.70 36.79
CA LYS A 614 -0.21 17.19 35.51
C LYS A 614 0.26 15.75 35.27
N ILE A 615 1.53 15.44 35.57
CA ILE A 615 2.07 14.08 35.42
C ILE A 615 1.38 13.12 36.41
N VAL A 616 1.18 13.54 37.65
CA VAL A 616 0.43 12.77 38.66
C VAL A 616 -0.97 12.42 38.12
N GLN A 617 -1.69 13.42 37.59
CA GLN A 617 -3.04 13.21 37.06
C GLN A 617 -3.09 12.30 35.83
N ILE A 618 -2.13 12.40 34.92
CA ILE A 618 -2.11 11.60 33.69
C ILE A 618 -1.64 10.17 33.95
N LYS A 619 -0.57 10.00 34.73
CA LYS A 619 0.06 8.69 34.97
C LYS A 619 -0.46 7.95 36.19
N LYS A 620 -1.30 8.60 37.01
CA LYS A 620 -1.80 8.07 38.30
C LYS A 620 -0.68 7.64 39.26
N LYS A 621 0.40 8.43 39.29
CA LYS A 621 1.64 8.18 40.05
C LYS A 621 1.83 9.10 41.26
N LEU A 622 0.75 9.47 41.96
CA LEU A 622 0.83 10.32 43.16
C LEU A 622 1.74 9.74 44.25
N ASN A 623 1.62 8.44 44.55
CA ASN A 623 2.43 7.80 45.59
C ASN A 623 3.93 7.81 45.26
N GLU A 624 4.28 7.59 44.00
CA GLU A 624 5.66 7.67 43.51
C GLU A 624 6.20 9.09 43.65
N TRP A 625 5.41 10.10 43.25
CA TRP A 625 5.79 11.51 43.43
C TRP A 625 5.99 11.86 44.92
N ILE A 626 5.10 11.39 45.81
CA ILE A 626 5.24 11.62 47.26
C ILE A 626 6.56 11.01 47.77
N LEU A 627 6.93 9.81 47.34
CA LEU A 627 8.17 9.17 47.77
C LEU A 627 9.43 9.91 47.30
N LEU A 628 9.40 10.50 46.11
CA LEU A 628 10.52 11.27 45.56
C LEU A 628 10.70 12.65 46.21
N ASN A 629 9.65 13.19 46.84
CA ASN A 629 9.60 14.55 47.38
C ASN A 629 9.42 14.59 48.91
N LYS A 630 9.72 13.49 49.59
CA LYS A 630 9.88 13.41 51.06
C LYS A 630 11.30 13.80 51.43
#